data_AF-A0A3B0V8K1-F1
#
_entry.id   AF-A0A3B0V8K1-F1
#
_cell.length_a   1.000
_cell.length_b   1.000
_cell.length_c   1.000
_cell.angle_alpha   90.00
_cell.angle_beta   90.00
_cell.angle_gamma   90.00
#
_symmetry.space_group_name_H-M   'P 1'
#
loop_
_entity.id
_entity.type
_entity.pdbx_description
1 polymer ?
#
loop_
_entity_poly.entity_id
_entity_poly.type
_entity_poly.pdbx_seq_one_letter_code
_entity_poly.pdbx_strand_id
1 'polypeptide(L)'
;MFCIINRIWNRETAVTAITSLLDVFTIAPVGDTVIRKALTWGWKDFEDAVQMAAAAHINANYLISRNPRDFKTESFPSYSQSHF
;
A
#
# COMPACT_ATOMS: atom_id res chain seq x y z
N MET A 1 6.98 -4.63 6.19
CA MET A 1 6.81 -4.47 7.65
C MET A 1 7.40 -5.64 8.45
N PHE A 2 6.96 -6.89 8.25
CA PHE A 2 7.46 -8.06 9.01
C PHE A 2 8.99 -8.17 9.06
N CYS A 3 9.67 -8.14 7.91
CA CYS A 3 11.13 -8.27 7.85
C CYS A 3 11.86 -7.16 8.60
N ILE A 4 11.31 -5.94 8.64
CA ILE A 4 11.92 -4.80 9.32
C ILE A 4 11.82 -5.00 10.84
N ILE A 5 10.64 -5.35 11.34
CA ILE A 5 10.43 -5.58 12.79
C ILE A 5 11.26 -6.77 13.25
N ASN A 6 11.26 -7.87 12.47
CA ASN A 6 12.05 -9.06 12.79
C ASN A 6 13.56 -8.78 12.80
N ARG A 7 14.04 -7.87 11.94
CA ARG A 7 15.47 -7.53 11.86
C ARG A 7 15.91 -6.62 13.01
N ILE A 8 15.05 -5.73 13.48
CA ILE A 8 15.39 -4.75 14.53
C ILE A 8 15.12 -5.31 15.94
N TRP A 9 14.07 -6.11 16.09
CA TRP A 9 13.63 -6.70 17.35
C TRP A 9 13.80 -8.21 17.26
N ASN A 10 12.69 -8.96 17.25
CA ASN A 10 12.68 -10.40 17.10
C ASN A 10 11.41 -10.86 16.37
N ARG A 11 11.34 -12.16 16.11
CA ARG A 11 10.23 -12.79 15.40
C ARG A 11 8.90 -12.67 16.14
N GLU A 12 8.90 -12.84 17.46
CA GLU A 12 7.69 -12.78 18.28
C GLU A 12 7.03 -11.41 18.18
N THR A 13 7.81 -10.34 18.37
CA THR A 13 7.33 -8.96 18.20
C THR A 13 6.81 -8.72 16.79
N ALA A 14 7.47 -9.25 15.76
CA ALA A 14 7.02 -9.11 14.37
C ALA A 14 5.69 -9.82 14.11
N VAL A 15 5.50 -11.03 14.64
CA VAL A 15 4.24 -11.77 14.51
C VAL A 15 3.13 -11.01 15.22
N THR A 16 3.31 -10.65 16.50
CA THR A 16 2.29 -9.94 17.28
C THR A 16 1.87 -8.64 16.60
N ALA A 17 2.82 -7.82 16.17
CA ALA A 17 2.52 -6.54 15.52
C ALA A 17 1.75 -6.71 14.19
N ILE A 18 2.10 -7.71 13.38
CA ILE A 18 1.40 -7.96 12.12
C ILE A 18 0.01 -8.52 12.37
N THR A 19 -0.16 -9.45 13.32
CA THR A 19 -1.47 -9.99 13.70
C THR A 19 -2.41 -8.88 14.16
N SER A 20 -1.96 -8.01 15.06
CA SER A 20 -2.78 -6.88 15.54
C SER A 20 -3.18 -5.91 14.42
N LEU A 21 -2.35 -5.76 13.39
CA LEU A 21 -2.70 -4.94 12.22
C LEU A 21 -3.80 -5.62 11.39
N LEU A 22 -3.70 -6.94 11.22
CA LEU A 22 -4.68 -7.73 10.46
C LEU A 22 -6.05 -7.82 11.15
N ASP A 23 -6.11 -7.62 12.47
CA ASP A 23 -7.39 -7.55 13.20
C ASP A 23 -8.22 -6.30 12.83
N VAL A 24 -7.58 -5.27 12.29
CA VAL A 24 -8.22 -3.98 11.95
C VAL A 24 -8.26 -3.75 10.44
N PHE A 25 -7.28 -4.26 9.70
CA PHE A 25 -7.12 -4.00 8.27
C PHE A 25 -7.23 -5.26 7.42
N THR A 26 -7.92 -5.13 6.29
CA THR A 26 -7.92 -6.15 5.24
C THR A 26 -6.77 -5.91 4.26
N ILE A 27 -6.13 -6.98 3.81
CA ILE A 27 -5.02 -6.91 2.85
C ILE A 27 -5.57 -6.89 1.43
N ALA A 28 -5.22 -5.85 0.67
CA ALA A 28 -5.49 -5.80 -0.76
C ALA A 28 -4.63 -6.86 -1.49
N PRO A 29 -5.22 -7.74 -2.31
CA PRO A 29 -4.47 -8.76 -3.01
C PRO A 29 -3.57 -8.15 -4.08
N VAL A 30 -2.31 -8.58 -4.13
CA VAL A 30 -1.36 -8.23 -5.18
C VAL A 30 -1.06 -9.49 -5.99
N GLY A 31 -1.60 -9.56 -7.20
CA GLY A 31 -1.44 -10.68 -8.13
C GLY A 31 -1.09 -10.21 -9.53
N ASP A 32 -1.11 -11.13 -10.51
CA ASP A 32 -0.70 -10.86 -11.91
C ASP A 32 -1.37 -9.61 -12.49
N THR A 33 -2.69 -9.47 -12.33
CA THR A 33 -3.45 -8.30 -12.80
C THR A 33 -2.91 -6.97 -12.25
N VAL A 34 -2.63 -6.92 -10.95
CA VAL A 34 -2.10 -5.72 -10.27
C VAL A 34 -0.70 -5.41 -10.76
N ILE A 35 0.17 -6.42 -10.84
CA ILE A 35 1.56 -6.25 -11.28
C ILE A 35 1.62 -5.78 -12.73
N ARG A 36 0.86 -6.40 -13.64
CA ARG A 36 0.79 -5.98 -15.04
C ARG A 36 0.28 -4.55 -15.15
N LYS A 37 -0.76 -4.18 -14.40
CA LYS A 37 -1.28 -2.81 -14.40
C LYS A 37 -0.22 -1.80 -13.92
N ALA A 38 0.46 -2.08 -12.82
CA ALA A 38 1.52 -1.23 -12.29
C ALA A 38 2.67 -1.02 -13.30
N LEU A 39 3.08 -2.07 -14.00
CA LEU A 39 4.13 -2.00 -15.03
C LEU A 39 3.74 -1.07 -16.20
N THR A 40 2.47 -1.01 -16.58
CA THR A 40 2.02 -0.12 -17.68
C THR A 40 2.11 1.36 -17.35
N TRP A 41 2.24 1.73 -16.07
CA TRP A 41 2.28 3.13 -15.65
C TRP A 41 3.66 3.76 -15.69
N GLY A 42 4.74 2.96 -15.73
CA GLY A 42 6.10 3.47 -15.86
C GLY A 42 6.53 4.44 -14.74
N TRP A 43 5.95 4.32 -13.54
CA TRP A 43 6.33 5.17 -12.41
C TRP A 43 7.76 4.87 -11.98
N LYS A 44 8.47 5.91 -11.51
CA LYS A 44 9.84 5.79 -11.02
C LYS A 44 9.91 4.88 -9.80
N ASP A 45 8.94 5.02 -8.89
CA ASP A 45 8.77 4.13 -7.75
C ASP A 45 7.76 3.04 -8.09
N PHE A 46 8.25 1.80 -8.20
CA PHE A 46 7.41 0.67 -8.55
C PHE A 46 6.53 0.23 -7.38
N GLU A 47 6.94 0.46 -6.13
CA GLU A 47 6.12 0.11 -4.97
C GLU A 47 4.86 0.98 -4.94
N ASP A 48 5.00 2.28 -5.19
CA ASP A 48 3.87 3.21 -5.29
C ASP A 48 2.91 2.82 -6.44
N ALA A 49 3.46 2.40 -7.58
CA ALA A 49 2.65 1.91 -8.70
C ALA A 49 1.87 0.64 -8.33
N VAL A 50 2.48 -0.30 -7.61
CA VAL A 50 1.82 -1.53 -7.16
C VAL A 50 0.74 -1.21 -6.13
N GLN A 51 1.01 -0.33 -5.17
CA GLN A 51 0.03 0.10 -4.16
C GLN A 51 -1.18 0.78 -4.80
N MET A 52 -0.95 1.67 -5.77
CA MET A 52 -2.03 2.33 -6.50
C MET A 52 -2.78 1.36 -7.41
N ALA A 53 -2.10 0.41 -8.05
CA ALA A 53 -2.77 -0.60 -8.87
C ALA A 53 -3.63 -1.54 -8.00
N ALA A 54 -3.17 -1.89 -6.80
CA ALA A 54 -3.92 -2.69 -5.84
C ALA A 54 -5.16 -1.95 -5.32
N ALA A 55 -5.01 -0.67 -4.95
CA ALA A 55 -6.13 0.16 -4.51
C ALA A 55 -7.18 0.36 -5.63
N ALA A 56 -6.74 0.54 -6.88
CA ALA A 56 -7.66 0.57 -8.03
C ALA A 56 -8.34 -0.78 -8.26
N HIS A 57 -7.61 -1.90 -8.10
CA HIS A 57 -8.16 -3.24 -8.30
C HIS A 57 -9.29 -3.58 -7.33
N ILE A 58 -9.21 -3.10 -6.08
CA ILE A 58 -10.27 -3.28 -5.07
C ILE A 58 -11.32 -2.16 -5.07
N ASN A 59 -11.22 -1.20 -6.00
CA ASN A 59 -12.06 -0.01 -6.05
C ASN A 59 -12.06 0.79 -4.73
N ALA A 60 -10.89 0.97 -4.11
CA ALA A 60 -10.77 1.77 -2.90
C ALA A 60 -11.30 3.19 -3.13
N ASN A 61 -12.03 3.76 -2.17
CA ASN A 61 -12.52 5.14 -2.32
C ASN A 61 -11.42 6.18 -2.12
N TYR A 62 -10.42 5.85 -1.31
CA TYR A 62 -9.39 6.78 -0.87
C TYR A 62 -8.03 6.09 -0.78
N LEU A 63 -6.99 6.84 -1.11
CA LEU A 63 -5.60 6.49 -0.85
C LEU A 63 -5.06 7.43 0.23
N ILE A 64 -4.61 6.86 1.35
CA ILE A 64 -3.95 7.60 2.44
C ILE A 64 -2.44 7.38 2.32
N SER A 65 -1.71 8.46 2.07
CA SER A 65 -0.23 8.42 2.01
C SER A 65 0.35 9.70 2.62
N ARG A 66 1.58 9.59 3.14
CA ARG A 66 2.36 10.75 3.59
C ARG A 66 2.90 11.58 2.42
N ASN A 67 2.99 10.98 1.23
CA ASN A 67 3.44 11.66 0.01
C ASN A 67 2.37 11.59 -1.10
N PRO A 68 1.20 12.21 -0.93
CA PRO A 68 0.11 12.13 -1.92
C PRO A 68 0.52 12.66 -3.30
N ARG A 69 1.51 13.56 -3.36
CA ARG A 69 2.05 14.14 -4.61
C ARG A 69 2.74 13.13 -5.52
N ASP A 70 3.17 12.00 -4.98
CA ASP A 70 3.87 10.96 -5.75
C ASP A 70 2.87 10.08 -6.52
N PHE A 71 1.58 10.12 -6.15
CA PHE A 71 0.50 9.40 -6.81
C PHE A 71 -0.11 10.24 -7.94
N LYS A 72 0.40 10.06 -9.16
CA LYS A 72 0.13 10.93 -10.32
C LYS A 72 -1.09 10.55 -11.15
N THR A 73 -1.97 9.68 -10.65
CA THR A 73 -3.14 9.22 -11.41
C THR A 73 -4.31 10.19 -11.25
N GLU A 74 -4.68 10.87 -12.33
CA GLU A 74 -5.87 11.75 -12.40
C GLU A 74 -7.20 11.03 -12.13
N SER A 75 -7.18 9.69 -12.03
CA SER A 75 -8.34 8.83 -11.84
C SER A 75 -8.62 8.46 -10.37
N PHE A 76 -7.80 8.90 -9.41
CA PHE A 76 -7.98 8.54 -8.00
C PHE A 76 -7.94 9.76 -7.07
N PRO A 77 -8.99 10.00 -6.25
CA PRO A 77 -8.96 11.03 -5.22
C PRO A 77 -7.89 10.71 -4.16
N SER A 78 -6.76 11.42 -4.18
CA SER A 78 -5.74 11.34 -3.12
C SER A 78 -5.99 12.42 -2.07
N TYR A 79 -6.23 12.05 -0.82
CA TYR A 79 -6.39 13.00 0.28
C TYR A 79 -5.12 13.03 1.14
N SER A 80 -4.65 14.25 1.43
CA SER A 80 -3.56 14.51 2.39
C SER A 80 -4.07 14.34 3.82
N GLN A 81 -3.23 13.79 4.71
CA GLN A 81 -3.52 13.52 6.13
C GLN A 81 -3.93 14.75 6.99
N SER A 82 -4.00 15.96 6.43
CA SER A 82 -4.40 17.18 7.15
C SER A 82 -5.92 17.33 7.40
N HIS A 83 -6.72 16.27 7.18
CA HIS A 83 -8.18 16.30 7.36
C HIS A 83 -8.72 15.17 8.25
N PHE A 84 -7.85 14.47 8.99
CA PHE A 84 -8.22 13.55 10.07
C PHE A 84 -7.60 14.00 11.39
#